data_AF-A0A847B5A5-F1
#
_entry.id   AF-A0A847B5A5-F1
#
_cell.length_a   1.000
_cell.length_b   1.000
_cell.length_c   1.000
_cell.angle_alpha   90.00
_cell.angle_beta   90.00
_cell.angle_gamma   90.00
#
_symmetry.space_group_name_H-M   'P 1'
#
loop_
_entity.id
_entity.type
_entity.pdbx_description
1 polymer ?
#
loop_
_entity_poly.entity_id
_entity_poly.type
_entity_poly.pdbx_seq_one_letter_code
_entity_poly.pdbx_strand_id
1 'polypeptide(L)'
;MGYEPRIKALLWHQGESDCGSTRYFEDLEHLVGNFRAEFEDYADDQDGDQIAFIDALIYDAPESLANFSYGSGVDTLNDQKVAFSEESEMNFYLDTSFKTPNGMKLEIGGNRDGGNYGGCYGIYHYTTKDCYRLGEAYANLIVENDLI
;
A
#
# COMPACT_ATOMS: atom_id res chain seq x y z
N MET A 1 14.27 -0.30 34.05
CA MET A 1 13.46 0.62 33.22
C MET A 1 13.07 -0.19 32.01
N GLY A 2 11.78 -0.45 31.81
CA GLY A 2 11.29 -1.17 30.64
C GLY A 2 11.12 -0.20 29.47
N TYR A 3 11.32 -0.67 28.24
CA TYR A 3 10.87 0.04 27.06
C TYR A 3 9.34 -0.05 27.00
N GLU A 4 8.68 1.07 26.73
CA GLU A 4 7.25 1.12 26.47
C GLU A 4 7.08 1.36 24.96
N PRO A 5 6.96 0.29 24.15
CA PRO A 5 6.84 0.44 22.71
C PRO A 5 5.52 1.14 22.37
N ARG A 6 5.57 2.08 21.43
CA ARG A 6 4.39 2.74 20.85
C ARG A 6 4.24 2.34 19.40
N ILE A 7 3.00 2.13 18.96
CA ILE A 7 2.67 1.86 17.57
C ILE A 7 2.34 3.21 16.92
N LYS A 8 3.15 3.61 15.95
CA LYS A 8 3.01 4.88 15.22
C LYS A 8 2.23 4.74 13.93
N ALA A 9 2.49 3.65 13.20
CA ALA A 9 1.86 3.40 11.92
C ALA A 9 1.75 1.90 11.63
N LEU A 10 0.71 1.51 10.91
CA LEU A 10 0.59 0.26 10.18
C LEU A 10 0.91 0.52 8.71
N LEU A 11 1.97 -0.13 8.21
CA LEU A 11 2.32 -0.10 6.79
C LEU A 11 1.62 -1.26 6.08
N TRP A 12 0.80 -0.94 5.08
CA TRP A 12 -0.01 -1.90 4.35
C TRP A 12 0.31 -1.85 2.86
N HIS A 13 0.50 -3.02 2.26
CA HIS A 13 0.64 -3.17 0.82
C HIS A 13 0.11 -4.55 0.44
N GLN A 14 -1.17 -4.57 0.08
CA GLN A 14 -1.90 -5.76 -0.33
C GLN A 14 -3.05 -5.31 -1.24
N GLY A 15 -3.50 -6.19 -2.11
CA GLY A 15 -4.76 -6.03 -2.84
C GLY A 15 -4.73 -6.70 -4.21
N GLU A 16 -3.58 -7.20 -4.63
CA GLU A 16 -3.37 -7.97 -5.87
C GLU A 16 -4.38 -9.11 -6.03
N SER A 17 -4.72 -9.79 -4.93
CA SER A 17 -5.70 -10.90 -4.94
C SER A 17 -7.16 -10.42 -4.93
N ASP A 18 -7.37 -9.14 -4.64
CA ASP A 18 -8.68 -8.50 -4.46
C ASP A 18 -9.00 -7.50 -5.58
N CYS A 19 -8.25 -7.54 -6.69
CA CYS A 19 -8.45 -6.67 -7.86
C CYS A 19 -9.82 -6.85 -8.54
N GLY A 20 -10.64 -7.82 -8.13
CA GLY A 20 -12.04 -7.95 -8.56
C GLY A 20 -13.06 -7.60 -7.47
N SER A 21 -12.61 -7.16 -6.29
CA SER A 21 -13.48 -6.90 -5.14
C SER A 21 -14.18 -5.56 -5.27
N THR A 22 -15.48 -5.56 -4.99
CA THR A 22 -16.30 -4.35 -4.84
C THR A 22 -16.47 -3.95 -3.37
N ARG A 23 -15.76 -4.61 -2.45
CA ARG A 23 -15.90 -4.45 -0.99
C ARG A 23 -14.59 -4.12 -0.30
N TYR A 24 -13.52 -3.85 -1.06
CA TYR A 24 -12.19 -3.63 -0.49
C TYR A 24 -12.18 -2.43 0.46
N PHE A 25 -12.94 -1.38 0.15
CA PHE A 25 -13.12 -0.24 1.05
C PHE A 25 -13.74 -0.67 2.40
N GLU A 26 -14.87 -1.39 2.39
CA GLU A 26 -15.52 -1.89 3.62
C GLU A 26 -14.59 -2.83 4.40
N ASP A 27 -13.81 -3.64 3.71
CA ASP A 27 -12.87 -4.58 4.32
C ASP A 27 -11.68 -3.84 4.97
N LEU A 28 -11.21 -2.74 4.36
CA LEU A 28 -10.21 -1.85 4.98
C LEU A 28 -10.76 -1.13 6.21
N GLU A 29 -12.00 -0.62 6.16
CA GLU A 29 -12.64 0.00 7.33
C GLU A 29 -12.68 -0.96 8.52
N HIS A 30 -13.11 -2.21 8.29
CA HIS A 30 -13.12 -3.21 9.33
C HIS A 30 -11.71 -3.58 9.81
N LEU A 31 -10.75 -3.76 8.90
CA LEU A 31 -9.37 -4.11 9.26
C LEU A 31 -8.73 -3.02 10.14
N VAL A 32 -8.78 -1.77 9.68
CA VAL A 32 -8.13 -0.65 10.36
C VAL A 32 -8.86 -0.30 11.65
N GLY A 33 -10.19 -0.28 11.65
CA GLY A 33 -10.98 -0.05 12.85
C GLY A 33 -10.72 -1.08 13.95
N ASN A 34 -10.70 -2.37 13.60
CA ASN A 34 -10.38 -3.43 14.56
C ASN A 34 -8.93 -3.34 15.04
N PHE A 35 -7.98 -3.06 14.14
CA PHE A 35 -6.57 -2.90 14.52
C PHE A 35 -6.39 -1.74 15.52
N ARG A 36 -6.99 -0.57 15.26
CA ARG A 36 -6.91 0.58 16.16
C ARG A 36 -7.51 0.29 17.52
N ALA A 37 -8.67 -0.38 17.57
CA ALA A 37 -9.32 -0.76 18.82
C ALA A 37 -8.52 -1.81 19.62
N GLU A 38 -7.93 -2.80 18.93
CA GLU A 38 -7.13 -3.85 19.60
C GLU A 38 -5.78 -3.34 20.13
N PHE A 39 -5.24 -2.28 19.52
CA PHE A 39 -3.91 -1.75 19.83
C PHE A 39 -3.94 -0.34 20.46
N GLU A 40 -5.10 0.14 20.89
CA GLU A 40 -5.30 1.46 21.52
C GLU A 40 -4.32 1.72 22.68
N ASP A 41 -4.08 0.72 23.54
CA ASP A 41 -3.14 0.82 24.67
C ASP A 41 -1.69 1.17 24.26
N TYR A 42 -1.31 0.87 23.01
CA TYR A 42 0.01 1.13 22.44
C TYR A 42 0.06 2.39 21.57
N ALA A 43 -1.07 3.05 21.34
CA ALA A 43 -1.14 4.31 20.63
C ALA A 43 -0.63 5.47 21.49
N ASP A 44 -0.44 6.64 20.87
CA ASP A 44 -0.24 7.88 21.60
C ASP A 44 -1.53 8.27 22.31
N ASP A 45 -1.41 8.81 23.52
CA ASP A 45 -2.53 9.18 24.40
C ASP A 45 -3.57 8.06 24.69
N GLN A 46 -3.24 6.80 24.37
CA GLN A 46 -4.17 5.67 24.41
C GLN A 46 -5.40 5.93 23.54
N ASP A 47 -5.20 6.55 22.37
CA ASP A 47 -6.23 6.77 21.37
C ASP A 47 -5.82 6.03 20.09
N GLY A 48 -6.51 4.93 19.78
CA GLY A 48 -6.23 4.08 18.62
C GLY A 48 -6.29 4.86 17.30
N ASP A 49 -7.06 5.94 17.22
CA ASP A 49 -7.15 6.79 16.04
C ASP A 49 -5.85 7.57 15.77
N GLN A 50 -4.94 7.66 16.75
CA GLN A 50 -3.58 8.19 16.57
C GLN A 50 -2.63 7.21 15.88
N ILE A 51 -3.05 5.97 15.61
CA ILE A 51 -2.23 5.04 14.82
C ILE A 51 -2.48 5.29 13.34
N ALA A 52 -1.44 5.75 12.64
CA ALA A 52 -1.50 5.96 11.20
C ALA A 52 -1.71 4.65 10.44
N PHE A 53 -2.48 4.69 9.35
CA PHE A 53 -2.55 3.61 8.37
C PHE A 53 -1.97 4.13 7.06
N ILE A 54 -0.93 3.49 6.53
CA ILE A 54 -0.27 3.93 5.29
C ILE A 54 -0.36 2.81 4.27
N ASP A 55 -1.18 3.00 3.23
CA ASP A 55 -1.45 2.01 2.19
C ASP A 55 -0.76 2.36 0.86
N ALA A 56 -0.01 1.44 0.27
CA ALA A 56 0.53 1.66 -1.07
C ALA A 56 -0.46 1.19 -2.15
N LEU A 57 -0.60 1.98 -3.22
CA LEU A 57 -1.39 1.55 -4.37
C LEU A 57 -0.78 0.30 -5.03
N ILE A 58 -1.61 -0.48 -5.70
CA ILE A 58 -1.19 -1.67 -6.42
C ILE A 58 -0.78 -1.30 -7.84
N TYR A 59 0.21 -2.03 -8.36
CA TYR A 59 0.73 -1.87 -9.72
C TYR A 59 -0.38 -1.98 -10.78
N ASP A 60 -0.74 -0.85 -11.37
CA ASP A 60 -1.68 -0.69 -12.48
C ASP A 60 -0.92 -0.48 -13.78
N ALA A 61 -0.36 -1.58 -14.29
CA ALA A 61 0.52 -1.63 -15.47
C ALA A 61 0.15 -0.57 -16.55
N PRO A 62 1.15 0.10 -17.16
CA PRO A 62 0.88 0.99 -18.28
C PRO A 62 0.16 0.21 -19.40
N GLU A 63 -0.72 0.87 -20.17
CA GLU A 63 -1.57 0.19 -21.16
C GLU A 63 -0.79 -0.70 -22.14
N SER A 64 0.45 -0.32 -22.47
CA SER A 64 1.37 -1.10 -23.30
C SER A 64 1.76 -2.47 -22.71
N LEU A 65 1.52 -2.68 -21.43
CA LEU A 65 1.78 -3.88 -20.64
C LEU A 65 0.50 -4.45 -20.01
N ALA A 66 -0.69 -4.05 -20.48
CA ALA A 66 -1.99 -4.43 -19.90
C ALA A 66 -2.20 -5.95 -19.78
N ASN A 67 -1.52 -6.76 -20.59
CA ASN A 67 -1.54 -8.23 -20.50
C ASN A 67 -0.84 -8.79 -19.25
N PHE A 68 -0.16 -7.94 -18.47
CA PHE A 68 0.58 -8.30 -17.25
C PHE A 68 0.00 -7.66 -15.98
N SER A 69 -1.12 -6.92 -16.08
CA SER A 69 -1.82 -6.37 -14.92
C SER A 69 -2.60 -7.47 -14.18
N TYR A 70 -2.89 -7.28 -12.89
CA TYR A 70 -3.72 -8.16 -12.03
C TYR A 70 -5.20 -8.21 -12.44
N GLY A 71 -5.50 -8.02 -13.73
CA GLY A 71 -6.84 -7.95 -14.29
C GLY A 71 -7.37 -6.52 -14.42
N SER A 72 -8.62 -6.41 -14.88
CA SER A 72 -9.30 -5.17 -15.24
C SER A 72 -9.86 -4.35 -14.06
N GLY A 73 -9.53 -4.70 -12.81
CA GLY A 73 -10.10 -4.02 -11.64
C GLY A 73 -9.07 -3.48 -10.65
N VAL A 74 -7.78 -3.45 -11.02
CA VAL A 74 -6.75 -2.74 -10.24
C VAL A 74 -7.11 -1.25 -10.08
N ASP A 75 -7.67 -0.63 -11.12
CA ASP A 75 -8.06 0.79 -11.07
C ASP A 75 -9.13 1.00 -9.99
N THR A 76 -10.18 0.18 -10.01
CA THR A 76 -11.25 0.22 -9.01
C THR A 76 -10.74 -0.09 -7.59
N LEU A 77 -9.74 -0.95 -7.46
CA LEU A 77 -9.09 -1.23 -6.18
C LEU A 77 -8.29 -0.02 -5.67
N ASN A 78 -7.46 0.59 -6.54
CA ASN A 78 -6.68 1.78 -6.18
C ASN A 78 -7.59 2.96 -5.85
N ASP A 79 -8.69 3.15 -6.58
CA ASP A 79 -9.70 4.17 -6.26
C ASP A 79 -10.30 3.93 -4.86
N GLN A 80 -10.58 2.68 -4.47
CA GLN A 80 -11.05 2.35 -3.12
C GLN A 80 -9.99 2.64 -2.04
N LYS A 81 -8.70 2.39 -2.31
CA LYS A 81 -7.60 2.71 -1.40
C LYS A 81 -7.44 4.22 -1.20
N VAL A 82 -7.52 5.00 -2.29
CA VAL A 82 -7.49 6.46 -2.23
C VAL A 82 -8.70 6.97 -1.46
N ALA A 83 -9.91 6.52 -1.77
CA ALA A 83 -11.11 6.92 -1.04
C ALA A 83 -10.98 6.63 0.47
N PHE A 84 -10.44 5.46 0.85
CA PHE A 84 -10.25 5.12 2.26
C PHE A 84 -9.26 6.07 2.97
N SER A 85 -8.23 6.55 2.24
CA SER A 85 -7.31 7.55 2.78
C SER A 85 -7.96 8.92 3.03
N GLU A 86 -9.05 9.23 2.33
CA GLU A 86 -9.77 10.50 2.49
C GLU A 86 -10.70 10.52 3.72
N GLU A 87 -10.99 9.38 4.34
CA GLU A 87 -11.88 9.27 5.51
C GLU A 87 -11.25 9.78 6.82
N SER A 88 -9.92 9.86 6.90
CA SER A 88 -9.22 10.26 8.13
C SER A 88 -7.87 10.90 7.83
N GLU A 89 -7.48 11.92 8.59
CA GLU A 89 -6.13 12.52 8.53
C GLU A 89 -5.03 11.52 8.92
N MET A 90 -5.38 10.41 9.58
CA MET A 90 -4.46 9.34 9.96
C MET A 90 -4.48 8.17 8.98
N ASN A 91 -5.20 8.29 7.86
CA ASN A 91 -5.12 7.36 6.75
C ASN A 91 -4.35 8.03 5.61
N PHE A 92 -3.29 7.37 5.16
CA PHE A 92 -2.42 7.86 4.10
C PHE A 92 -2.34 6.83 2.99
N TYR A 93 -2.01 7.30 1.79
CA TYR A 93 -1.61 6.42 0.71
C TYR A 93 -0.29 6.84 0.08
N LEU A 94 0.45 5.85 -0.42
CA LEU A 94 1.59 6.07 -1.31
C LEU A 94 1.14 5.88 -2.74
N ASP A 95 1.19 6.96 -3.53
CA ASP A 95 0.91 6.90 -4.96
C ASP A 95 2.03 6.15 -5.70
N THR A 96 1.83 4.86 -5.92
CA THR A 96 2.69 3.96 -6.70
C THR A 96 2.08 3.63 -8.06
N SER A 97 1.03 4.36 -8.48
CA SER A 97 0.32 4.12 -9.73
C SER A 97 1.19 4.52 -10.93
N PHE A 98 1.12 3.74 -12.00
CA PHE A 98 1.67 4.06 -13.32
C PHE A 98 0.81 5.04 -14.10
N LYS A 99 -0.47 5.19 -13.76
CA LYS A 99 -1.43 6.04 -14.46
C LYS A 99 -1.46 7.48 -13.92
N THR A 100 -1.12 7.69 -12.66
CA THR A 100 -1.03 9.04 -12.07
C THR A 100 0.21 9.79 -12.57
N PRO A 101 0.16 11.10 -12.89
CA PRO A 101 1.34 11.82 -13.38
C PRO A 101 2.54 11.83 -12.41
N ASN A 102 2.26 11.86 -11.10
CA ASN A 102 3.28 11.96 -10.06
C ASN A 102 3.54 10.64 -9.32
N GLY A 103 2.83 9.56 -9.68
CA GLY A 103 2.99 8.27 -9.01
C GLY A 103 4.37 7.66 -9.20
N MET A 104 4.84 7.01 -8.14
CA MET A 104 6.09 6.30 -8.11
C MET A 104 6.03 5.07 -9.01
N LYS A 105 6.67 5.16 -10.18
CA LYS A 105 6.74 4.06 -11.15
C LYS A 105 7.69 2.96 -10.64
N LEU A 106 7.13 1.92 -10.02
CA LEU A 106 7.83 0.74 -9.49
C LEU A 106 7.86 -0.40 -10.54
N GLU A 107 9.03 -0.96 -10.86
CA GLU A 107 9.15 -2.03 -11.84
C GLU A 107 8.82 -3.41 -11.23
N ILE A 108 8.15 -4.25 -12.00
CA ILE A 108 8.01 -5.70 -11.78
C ILE A 108 8.97 -6.46 -12.71
N GLY A 109 9.50 -7.59 -12.26
CA GLY A 109 10.55 -8.34 -12.98
C GLY A 109 10.17 -8.83 -14.38
N GLY A 110 8.87 -9.00 -14.67
CA GLY A 110 8.34 -9.37 -15.98
C GLY A 110 8.57 -8.37 -17.11
N ASN A 111 9.09 -7.18 -16.78
CA ASN A 111 9.17 -6.04 -17.69
C ASN A 111 10.55 -5.85 -18.36
N ARG A 112 11.45 -6.83 -18.28
CA ARG A 112 12.77 -6.80 -18.93
C ARG A 112 12.86 -7.80 -20.07
N ASP A 113 13.15 -7.29 -21.26
CA ASP A 113 13.48 -8.02 -22.48
C ASP A 113 14.22 -9.34 -22.21
N GLY A 114 13.53 -10.47 -22.39
CA GLY A 114 14.13 -11.80 -22.43
C GLY A 114 14.37 -12.52 -21.09
N GLY A 115 13.77 -12.06 -19.99
CA GLY A 115 13.76 -12.81 -18.72
C GLY A 115 13.04 -14.15 -18.86
N ASN A 116 13.68 -15.24 -18.41
CA ASN A 116 13.22 -16.62 -18.62
C ASN A 116 11.79 -16.83 -18.07
N TYR A 117 10.81 -16.92 -18.98
CA TYR A 117 9.38 -17.15 -18.69
C TYR A 117 9.08 -18.52 -18.04
N GLY A 118 10.10 -19.39 -17.93
CA GLY A 118 9.99 -20.71 -17.31
C GLY A 118 10.05 -20.66 -15.78
N GLY A 119 9.01 -20.12 -15.13
CA GLY A 119 8.87 -20.19 -13.67
C GLY A 119 8.20 -18.99 -13.00
N CYS A 120 7.03 -18.57 -13.50
CA CYS A 120 5.86 -17.97 -12.81
C CYS A 120 5.94 -17.07 -11.54
N TYR A 121 7.09 -16.60 -11.04
CA TYR A 121 7.16 -15.80 -9.79
C TYR A 121 7.49 -14.31 -9.97
N GLY A 122 8.06 -13.92 -11.11
CA GLY A 122 8.59 -12.55 -11.32
C GLY A 122 7.64 -11.51 -11.93
N ILE A 123 6.43 -11.89 -12.35
CA ILE A 123 5.51 -10.99 -13.07
C ILE A 123 4.51 -10.26 -12.15
N TYR A 124 4.50 -10.58 -10.86
CA TYR A 124 3.55 -10.04 -9.87
C TYR A 124 4.25 -9.51 -8.61
N HIS A 125 5.55 -9.22 -8.69
CA HIS A 125 6.30 -8.74 -7.54
C HIS A 125 7.30 -7.68 -8.00
N TYR A 126 7.41 -6.61 -7.21
CA TYR A 126 8.38 -5.55 -7.46
C TYR A 126 9.81 -6.08 -7.43
N THR A 127 10.67 -5.46 -8.22
CA THR A 127 12.10 -5.75 -8.16
C THR A 127 12.67 -5.39 -6.79
N THR A 128 13.79 -6.00 -6.37
CA THR A 128 14.46 -5.65 -5.11
C THR A 128 14.78 -4.15 -5.03
N LYS A 129 15.17 -3.53 -6.15
CA LYS A 129 15.43 -2.08 -6.25
C LYS A 129 14.17 -1.28 -5.93
N ASP A 130 13.01 -1.72 -6.41
CA ASP A 130 11.75 -1.02 -6.23
C ASP A 130 11.09 -1.31 -4.88
N CYS A 131 11.31 -2.49 -4.29
CA CYS A 131 11.01 -2.71 -2.87
C CYS A 131 11.80 -1.75 -1.96
N TYR A 132 13.07 -1.48 -2.28
CA TYR A 132 13.88 -0.50 -1.54
C TYR A 132 13.31 0.91 -1.68
N ARG A 133 12.97 1.34 -2.91
CA ARG A 133 12.33 2.64 -3.16
C ARG A 133 10.97 2.79 -2.46
N LEU A 134 10.16 1.72 -2.44
CA LEU A 134 8.90 1.70 -1.71
C LEU A 134 9.12 1.86 -0.19
N GLY A 135 10.12 1.17 0.37
CA GLY A 135 10.52 1.35 1.77
C GLY A 135 10.97 2.77 2.11
N GLU A 136 11.75 3.40 1.22
CA GLU A 136 12.11 4.83 1.36
C GLU A 136 10.88 5.73 1.31
N ALA A 137 9.90 5.42 0.45
CA ALA A 137 8.66 6.19 0.35
C ALA A 137 7.84 6.14 1.65
N TYR A 138 7.68 4.95 2.24
CA TYR A 138 7.05 4.79 3.56
C TYR A 138 7.77 5.61 4.64
N ALA A 139 9.11 5.51 4.69
CA ALA A 139 9.91 6.23 5.67
C ALA A 139 9.78 7.75 5.51
N ASN A 140 9.78 8.27 4.28
CA ASN A 140 9.60 9.69 4.02
C ASN A 140 8.23 10.16 4.45
N LEU A 141 7.15 9.41 4.13
CA LEU A 141 5.81 9.77 4.55
C LEU A 141 5.68 9.82 6.08
N ILE A 142 6.29 8.86 6.78
CA ILE A 142 6.37 8.85 8.24
C ILE A 142 7.02 10.13 8.78
N VAL A 143 8.16 10.54 8.21
CA VAL A 143 8.90 11.73 8.65
C VAL A 143 8.16 13.02 8.30
N GLU A 144 7.58 13.11 7.10
CA GLU A 144 6.87 14.30 6.61
C GLU A 144 5.60 14.61 7.40
N ASN A 145 4.99 13.59 8.01
CA ASN A 145 3.78 13.70 8.83
C ASN A 145 4.05 13.61 10.34
N ASP A 146 5.32 13.75 10.77
CA ASP A 146 5.72 13.77 12.19
C ASP A 146 5.22 12.57 13.00
N LEU A 147 5.24 11.37 12.40
CA LEU A 147 4.73 10.15 13.03
C LEU A 147 5.76 9.46 13.95
N ILE A 148 7.01 9.94 14.04
CA ILE A 148 8.09 9.34 14.86
C ILE A 148 8.91 10.36 15.65
#